data_AF-A0A4R7I1S7-F1
#
_entry.id   AF-A0A4R7I1S7-F1
#
_cell.length_a   1.000
_cell.length_b   1.000
_cell.length_c   1.000
_cell.angle_alpha   90.00
_cell.angle_beta   90.00
_cell.angle_gamma   90.00
#
_symmetry.space_group_name_H-M   'P 1'
#
loop_
_entity.id
_entity.type
_entity.pdbx_description
1 polymer ?
#
loop_
_entity_poly.entity_id
_entity_poly.type
_entity_poly.pdbx_seq_one_letter_code
_entity_poly.pdbx_strand_id
1 'polypeptide(L)'
;MTTSSESGDFEGQAFARTSFRGATFRSCDLSGVTMRAVDANGLDIDGHDIPFGSLFVNGVDVVPLVEAELNRRYPGRELQHAETPDGLREGWVAAQAAWAGVVSETPVELRDARVDDEWSLAQTLRHMVLVTDAWLRGGIMRIEQPFHEIGQIFSSAERMGFDMTIFRTDEPSFDEIMAARAERQQMVTDFLADVTPELLAEERDNPWDRDGDWHPSVGDCVRVILEEEWAHLRYAQRDLALLR
;
A
#
# COMPACT_ATOMS: atom_id res chain seq x y z
N MET A 1 -8.30 3.91 -22.74
CA MET A 1 -7.67 5.25 -22.68
C MET A 1 -6.36 5.19 -23.45
N THR A 2 -6.04 6.20 -24.26
CA THR A 2 -4.70 6.34 -24.85
C THR A 2 -3.80 7.02 -23.83
N THR A 3 -2.96 6.26 -23.14
CA THR A 3 -1.85 6.79 -22.34
C THR A 3 -0.83 7.41 -23.30
N SER A 4 -0.69 8.73 -23.28
CA SER A 4 0.42 9.41 -23.93
C SER A 4 1.70 8.99 -23.22
N SER A 5 2.57 8.24 -23.90
CA SER A 5 3.85 7.76 -23.35
C SER A 5 5.00 8.75 -23.55
N GLU A 6 4.72 9.99 -23.97
CA GLU A 6 5.74 11.03 -24.01
C GLU A 6 5.85 11.65 -22.62
N SER A 7 6.96 11.36 -21.93
CA SER A 7 7.37 11.99 -20.68
C SER A 7 7.67 13.47 -20.94
N GLY A 8 6.65 14.31 -20.90
CA GLY A 8 6.80 15.75 -20.85
C GLY A 8 6.96 16.20 -19.41
N ASP A 9 8.09 16.80 -19.09
CA ASP A 9 8.25 17.54 -17.85
C ASP A 9 7.52 18.90 -17.96
N PHE A 10 6.71 19.21 -16.94
CA PHE A 10 5.94 20.44 -16.84
C PHE A 10 6.43 21.37 -15.71
N GLU A 11 7.64 21.15 -15.19
CA GLU A 11 8.24 21.99 -14.17
C GLU A 11 8.21 23.48 -14.56
N GLY A 12 7.72 24.32 -13.64
CA GLY A 12 7.61 25.76 -13.83
C GLY A 12 6.57 26.21 -14.87
N GLN A 13 5.82 25.31 -15.49
CA GLN A 13 4.80 25.68 -16.49
C GLN A 13 3.51 26.18 -15.83
N ALA A 14 2.86 27.13 -16.50
CA ALA A 14 1.57 27.67 -16.10
C ALA A 14 0.51 27.40 -17.18
N PHE A 15 -0.57 26.73 -16.80
CA PHE A 15 -1.72 26.48 -17.67
C PHE A 15 -2.84 27.44 -17.33
N ALA A 16 -3.33 28.21 -18.31
CA ALA A 16 -4.38 29.20 -18.12
C ALA A 16 -5.55 28.95 -19.07
N ARG A 17 -6.77 28.89 -18.52
CA ARG A 17 -8.01 28.59 -19.27
C ARG A 17 -7.95 27.25 -20.03
N THR A 18 -7.23 26.29 -19.48
CA THR A 18 -7.09 24.92 -20.00
C THR A 18 -7.97 23.98 -19.19
N SER A 19 -8.67 23.07 -19.87
CA SER A 19 -9.47 22.02 -19.21
C SER A 19 -8.63 20.76 -19.04
N PHE A 20 -8.55 20.27 -17.80
CA PHE A 20 -8.06 18.93 -17.46
C PHE A 20 -9.20 17.98 -17.08
N ARG A 21 -10.45 18.34 -17.40
CA ARG A 21 -11.63 17.52 -17.08
C ARG A 21 -11.49 16.11 -17.64
N GLY A 22 -11.60 15.11 -16.78
CA GLY A 22 -11.49 13.70 -17.14
C GLY A 22 -10.05 13.22 -17.37
N ALA A 23 -9.04 14.03 -17.06
CA ALA A 23 -7.65 13.58 -17.03
C ALA A 23 -7.41 12.71 -15.79
N THR A 24 -6.59 11.68 -15.95
CA THR A 24 -6.10 10.82 -14.86
C THR A 24 -4.59 10.97 -14.77
N PHE A 25 -4.10 11.34 -13.60
CA PHE A 25 -2.68 11.41 -13.31
C PHE A 25 -2.29 10.16 -12.52
N ARG A 26 -1.50 9.26 -13.13
CA ARG A 26 -1.05 8.01 -12.50
C ARG A 26 0.47 8.05 -12.35
N SER A 27 0.95 7.86 -11.12
CA SER A 27 2.39 7.90 -10.80
C SER A 27 3.07 9.21 -11.25
N CYS A 28 2.37 10.34 -11.10
CA CYS A 28 2.90 11.68 -11.40
C CYS A 28 3.34 12.37 -10.10
N ASP A 29 4.46 13.08 -10.15
CA ASP A 29 4.82 14.02 -9.10
C ASP A 29 3.97 15.30 -9.26
N LEU A 30 3.11 15.57 -8.28
CA LEU A 30 2.30 16.79 -8.20
C LEU A 30 2.77 17.72 -7.07
N SER A 31 3.95 17.45 -6.51
CA SER A 31 4.56 18.29 -5.47
C SER A 31 4.71 19.72 -5.96
N GLY A 32 4.29 20.68 -5.13
CA GLY A 32 4.36 22.11 -5.48
C GLY A 32 3.31 22.59 -6.49
N VAL A 33 2.45 21.73 -7.05
CA VAL A 33 1.35 22.17 -7.92
C VAL A 33 0.41 23.10 -7.14
N THR A 34 0.18 24.28 -7.70
CA THR A 34 -0.71 25.28 -7.09
C THR A 34 -1.92 25.54 -7.98
N MET A 35 -3.12 25.18 -7.47
CA MET A 35 -4.38 25.39 -8.17
C MET A 35 -5.09 26.64 -7.63
N ARG A 36 -5.23 27.69 -8.46
CA ARG A 36 -5.94 28.93 -8.09
C ARG A 36 -7.08 29.20 -9.04
N ALA A 37 -8.24 29.55 -8.47
CA ALA A 37 -9.46 29.84 -9.24
C ALA A 37 -9.84 28.74 -10.23
N VAL A 38 -9.70 27.47 -9.82
CA VAL A 38 -10.04 26.29 -10.61
C VAL A 38 -11.46 25.80 -10.29
N ASP A 39 -12.10 25.15 -11.26
CA ASP A 39 -13.24 24.28 -10.98
C ASP A 39 -12.70 22.88 -10.63
N ALA A 40 -12.78 22.54 -9.33
CA ALA A 40 -12.28 21.28 -8.78
C ALA A 40 -13.41 20.29 -8.44
N ASN A 41 -14.61 20.46 -9.02
CA ASN A 41 -15.71 19.54 -8.78
C ASN A 41 -15.36 18.12 -9.22
N GLY A 42 -15.40 17.18 -8.27
CA GLY A 42 -15.05 15.77 -8.51
C GLY A 42 -13.54 15.50 -8.60
N LEU A 43 -12.68 16.40 -8.11
CA LEU A 43 -11.26 16.12 -7.94
C LEU A 43 -11.09 15.04 -6.88
N ASP A 44 -10.52 13.91 -7.28
CA ASP A 44 -10.19 12.78 -6.42
C ASP A 44 -8.67 12.67 -6.34
N ILE A 45 -8.13 12.64 -5.13
CA ILE A 45 -6.71 12.48 -4.85
C ILE A 45 -6.58 11.28 -3.93
N ASP A 46 -5.96 10.25 -4.46
CA ASP A 46 -5.72 9.02 -3.73
C ASP A 46 -4.23 8.67 -3.82
N GLY A 47 -3.59 8.50 -2.67
CA GLY A 47 -2.17 8.20 -2.58
C GLY A 47 -1.77 7.81 -1.17
N HIS A 48 -0.81 6.89 -1.09
CA HIS A 48 -0.21 6.44 0.17
C HIS A 48 0.61 7.54 0.84
N ASP A 49 1.27 8.41 0.05
CA ASP A 49 2.21 9.40 0.59
C ASP A 49 1.56 10.69 1.14
N ILE A 50 0.25 10.85 0.95
CA ILE A 50 -0.49 12.05 1.37
C ILE A 50 -0.26 12.40 2.86
N PRO A 51 -0.23 11.45 3.81
CA PRO A 51 -0.02 11.75 5.23
C PRO A 51 1.36 12.30 5.56
N PHE A 52 2.36 12.12 4.70
CA PHE A 52 3.73 12.61 4.90
C PHE A 52 3.95 14.03 4.39
N GLY A 53 2.94 14.63 3.76
CA GLY A 53 2.98 15.97 3.20
C GLY A 53 1.89 16.89 3.77
N SER A 54 1.58 17.93 3.00
CA SER A 54 0.47 18.84 3.28
C SER A 54 -0.38 18.99 2.03
N LEU A 55 -1.70 19.06 2.21
CA LEU A 55 -2.66 19.28 1.13
C LEU A 55 -3.59 20.41 1.53
N PHE A 56 -3.55 21.52 0.80
CA PHE A 56 -4.30 22.72 1.17
C PHE A 56 -5.57 22.88 0.35
N VAL A 57 -6.72 22.93 1.02
CA VAL A 57 -8.01 23.33 0.42
C VAL A 57 -8.42 24.67 1.00
N ASN A 58 -8.51 25.70 0.15
CA ASN A 58 -8.82 27.07 0.56
C ASN A 58 -7.93 27.60 1.72
N GLY A 59 -6.64 27.21 1.73
CA GLY A 59 -5.66 27.63 2.72
C GLY A 59 -5.68 26.83 4.03
N VAL A 60 -6.49 25.78 4.12
CA VAL A 60 -6.53 24.84 5.26
C VAL A 60 -5.81 23.57 4.86
N ASP A 61 -4.82 23.15 5.66
CA ASP A 61 -4.22 21.82 5.51
C ASP A 61 -5.25 20.76 5.93
N VAL A 62 -5.70 19.95 4.97
CA VAL A 62 -6.74 18.94 5.20
C VAL A 62 -6.18 17.58 5.60
N VAL A 63 -4.86 17.36 5.54
CA VAL A 63 -4.26 16.05 5.85
C VAL A 63 -4.68 15.55 7.25
N PRO A 64 -4.61 16.33 8.35
CA PRO A 64 -5.03 15.86 9.66
C PRO A 64 -6.53 15.54 9.75
N LEU A 65 -7.38 16.24 8.98
CA LEU A 65 -8.83 15.99 8.94
C LEU A 65 -9.12 14.67 8.23
N VAL A 66 -8.41 14.40 7.14
CA VAL A 66 -8.52 13.14 6.38
C VAL A 66 -8.02 11.97 7.23
N GLU A 67 -6.86 12.11 7.88
CA GLU A 67 -6.31 11.06 8.75
C GLU A 67 -7.24 10.72 9.92
N ALA A 68 -7.83 11.74 10.56
CA ALA A 68 -8.82 11.52 11.62
C ALA A 68 -10.07 10.77 11.12
N GLU A 69 -10.56 11.11 9.92
CA GLU A 69 -11.70 10.42 9.31
C GLU A 69 -11.34 8.99 8.88
N LEU A 70 -10.13 8.75 8.38
CA LEU A 70 -9.65 7.41 8.07
C LEU A 70 -9.57 6.55 9.33
N ASN A 71 -9.02 7.05 10.43
CA ASN A 71 -8.98 6.31 11.70
C ASN A 71 -10.40 6.07 12.27
N ARG A 72 -11.34 7.00 12.05
CA ARG A 72 -12.76 6.80 12.42
C ARG A 72 -13.42 5.69 11.59
N ARG A 73 -13.08 5.59 10.30
CA ARG A 73 -13.62 4.59 9.35
C ARG A 73 -12.98 3.22 9.52
N TYR A 74 -11.71 3.19 9.92
CA TYR A 74 -10.90 1.99 10.07
C TYR A 74 -10.36 1.90 11.52
N PRO A 75 -11.19 1.47 12.48
CA PRO A 75 -10.77 1.38 13.88
C PRO A 75 -9.52 0.49 14.03
N GLY A 76 -8.50 1.00 14.72
CA GLY A 76 -7.21 0.33 14.90
C GLY A 76 -6.17 0.70 13.85
N ARG A 77 -6.52 1.45 12.79
CA ARG A 77 -5.56 1.97 11.80
C ARG A 77 -4.51 2.87 12.44
N GLU A 78 -4.89 3.64 13.45
CA GLU A 78 -3.97 4.52 14.17
C GLU A 78 -2.78 3.77 14.81
N LEU A 79 -2.95 2.48 15.10
CA LEU A 79 -1.90 1.61 15.65
C LEU A 79 -0.84 1.21 14.61
N GLN A 80 -1.02 1.52 13.32
CA GLN A 80 0.04 1.36 12.31
C GLN A 80 1.29 2.20 12.65
N HIS A 81 1.15 3.23 13.49
CA HIS A 81 2.25 4.06 13.99
C HIS A 81 2.75 3.63 15.36
N ALA A 82 2.31 2.49 15.90
CA ALA A 82 2.73 2.05 17.22
C ALA A 82 4.24 1.77 17.27
N GLU A 83 4.86 2.22 18.36
CA GLU A 83 6.30 2.03 18.61
C GLU A 83 6.57 0.96 19.68
N THR A 84 5.54 0.51 20.38
CA THR A 84 5.65 -0.51 21.44
C THR A 84 5.27 -1.89 20.92
N PRO A 85 5.87 -2.98 21.45
CA PRO A 85 5.47 -4.34 21.11
C PRO A 85 3.96 -4.59 21.27
N ASP A 86 3.36 -4.09 22.35
CA ASP A 86 1.93 -4.29 22.61
C ASP A 86 1.05 -3.54 21.60
N GLY A 87 1.40 -2.28 21.27
CA GLY A 87 0.67 -1.53 20.26
C GLY A 87 0.76 -2.14 18.87
N LEU A 88 1.92 -2.71 18.50
CA LEU A 88 2.09 -3.43 17.24
C LEU A 88 1.27 -4.73 17.21
N ARG A 89 1.21 -5.48 18.31
CA ARG A 89 0.34 -6.67 18.43
C ARG A 89 -1.13 -6.30 18.29
N GLU A 90 -1.58 -5.27 18.97
CA GLU A 90 -2.96 -4.78 18.89
C GLU A 90 -3.30 -4.31 17.46
N GLY A 91 -2.42 -3.53 16.84
CA GLY A 91 -2.57 -3.06 15.46
C GLY A 91 -2.63 -4.21 14.46
N TRP A 92 -1.79 -5.23 14.64
CA TRP A 92 -1.79 -6.43 13.81
C TRP A 92 -3.09 -7.23 13.92
N VAL A 93 -3.62 -7.41 15.14
CA VAL A 93 -4.93 -8.07 15.34
C VAL A 93 -6.05 -7.29 14.66
N ALA A 94 -6.04 -5.95 14.77
CA ALA A 94 -7.03 -5.10 14.11
C ALA A 94 -6.98 -5.23 12.58
N ALA A 95 -5.78 -5.19 11.99
CA ALA A 95 -5.59 -5.35 10.54
C ALA A 95 -6.08 -6.73 10.05
N GLN A 96 -5.72 -7.81 10.76
CA GLN A 96 -6.19 -9.16 10.43
C GLN A 96 -7.72 -9.26 10.46
N ALA A 97 -8.37 -8.71 11.49
CA ALA A 97 -9.82 -8.72 11.62
C ALA A 97 -10.51 -7.95 10.50
N ALA A 98 -9.98 -6.77 10.14
CA ALA A 98 -10.53 -5.94 9.07
C ALA A 98 -10.47 -6.65 7.71
N TRP A 99 -9.33 -7.28 7.39
CA TRP A 99 -9.18 -8.07 6.18
C TRP A 99 -10.06 -9.31 6.15
N ALA A 100 -10.19 -10.03 7.27
CA ALA A 100 -11.08 -11.18 7.36
C ALA A 100 -12.53 -10.79 7.04
N GLY A 101 -12.98 -9.61 7.50
CA GLY A 101 -14.26 -9.02 7.13
C GLY A 101 -14.41 -8.86 5.62
N VAL A 102 -13.50 -8.11 4.98
CA VAL A 102 -13.55 -7.86 3.52
C VAL A 102 -13.53 -9.15 2.71
N VAL A 103 -12.66 -10.10 3.05
CA VAL A 103 -12.56 -11.38 2.32
C VAL A 103 -13.83 -12.20 2.46
N SER A 104 -14.40 -12.28 3.67
CA SER A 104 -15.61 -13.08 3.93
C SER A 104 -16.87 -12.51 3.30
N GLU A 105 -16.97 -11.18 3.22
CA GLU A 105 -18.13 -10.48 2.65
C GLU A 105 -18.09 -10.36 1.13
N THR A 106 -16.94 -10.64 0.49
CA THR A 106 -16.78 -10.48 -0.96
C THR A 106 -17.32 -11.71 -1.71
N PRO A 107 -18.35 -11.55 -2.58
CA PRO A 107 -18.84 -12.61 -3.45
C PRO A 107 -17.74 -13.17 -4.35
N VAL A 108 -17.82 -14.46 -4.68
CA VAL A 108 -16.79 -15.16 -5.46
C VAL A 108 -16.55 -14.49 -6.81
N GLU A 109 -17.63 -14.05 -7.46
CA GLU A 109 -17.62 -13.36 -8.75
C GLU A 109 -16.92 -11.99 -8.74
N LEU A 110 -16.73 -11.39 -7.56
CA LEU A 110 -16.06 -10.10 -7.41
C LEU A 110 -14.58 -10.22 -7.03
N ARG A 111 -14.08 -11.42 -6.69
CA ARG A 111 -12.71 -11.61 -6.21
C ARG A 111 -11.66 -11.25 -7.27
N ASP A 112 -11.97 -11.55 -8.53
CA ASP A 112 -11.11 -11.30 -9.68
C ASP A 112 -11.60 -10.12 -10.55
N ALA A 113 -12.70 -9.48 -10.16
CA ALA A 113 -13.21 -8.30 -10.83
C ALA A 113 -12.29 -7.08 -10.58
N ARG A 114 -12.18 -6.21 -11.59
CA ARG A 114 -11.29 -5.04 -11.59
C ARG A 114 -12.05 -3.78 -11.97
N VAL A 115 -11.65 -2.66 -11.38
CA VAL A 115 -12.07 -1.30 -11.79
C VAL A 115 -10.94 -0.71 -12.63
N ASP A 116 -11.20 -0.45 -13.91
CA ASP A 116 -10.24 0.10 -14.87
C ASP A 116 -8.87 -0.63 -14.82
N ASP A 117 -7.81 0.10 -14.44
CA ASP A 117 -6.43 -0.36 -14.35
C ASP A 117 -6.00 -0.74 -12.92
N GLU A 118 -6.91 -0.71 -11.95
CA GLU A 118 -6.66 -1.09 -10.54
C GLU A 118 -6.52 -2.61 -10.37
N TRP A 119 -6.03 -3.04 -9.21
CA TRP A 119 -5.94 -4.47 -8.88
C TRP A 119 -7.29 -5.05 -8.42
N SER A 120 -7.51 -6.33 -8.72
CA SER A 120 -8.59 -7.09 -8.09
C SER A 120 -8.30 -7.36 -6.62
N LEU A 121 -9.29 -7.85 -5.87
CA LEU A 121 -9.07 -8.33 -4.51
C LEU A 121 -8.02 -9.45 -4.48
N ALA A 122 -8.10 -10.42 -5.40
CA ALA A 122 -7.12 -11.50 -5.49
C ALA A 122 -5.69 -10.99 -5.75
N GLN A 123 -5.53 -10.05 -6.67
CA GLN A 123 -4.22 -9.43 -6.95
C GLN A 123 -3.69 -8.63 -5.74
N THR A 124 -4.58 -7.96 -5.01
CA THR A 124 -4.23 -7.22 -3.80
C THR A 124 -3.78 -8.15 -2.68
N LEU A 125 -4.48 -9.28 -2.46
CA LEU A 125 -4.08 -10.28 -1.45
C LEU A 125 -2.73 -10.92 -1.79
N ARG A 126 -2.44 -11.16 -3.08
CA ARG A 126 -1.12 -11.59 -3.55
C ARG A 126 -0.05 -10.52 -3.31
N HIS A 127 -0.40 -9.24 -3.42
CA HIS A 127 0.51 -8.17 -3.08
C HIS A 127 0.83 -8.15 -1.58
N MET A 128 -0.16 -8.40 -0.71
CA MET A 128 0.07 -8.49 0.73
C MET A 128 1.02 -9.64 1.12
N VAL A 129 0.99 -10.75 0.38
CA VAL A 129 1.99 -11.82 0.52
C VAL A 129 3.40 -11.29 0.22
N LEU A 130 3.54 -10.52 -0.88
CA LEU A 130 4.81 -9.91 -1.28
C LEU A 130 5.30 -8.87 -0.27
N VAL A 131 4.43 -8.02 0.26
CA VAL A 131 4.76 -7.04 1.32
C VAL A 131 5.35 -7.75 2.53
N THR A 132 4.68 -8.81 3.02
CA THR A 132 5.18 -9.56 4.18
C THR A 132 6.51 -10.24 3.88
N ASP A 133 6.64 -10.85 2.69
CA ASP A 133 7.89 -11.47 2.26
C ASP A 133 9.03 -10.43 2.20
N ALA A 134 8.80 -9.25 1.63
CA ALA A 134 9.81 -8.21 1.53
C ALA A 134 10.28 -7.74 2.91
N TRP A 135 9.35 -7.34 3.78
CA TRP A 135 9.67 -6.62 5.00
C TRP A 135 9.97 -7.54 6.18
N LEU A 136 9.21 -8.62 6.37
CA LEU A 136 9.49 -9.58 7.43
C LEU A 136 10.62 -10.51 7.03
N ARG A 137 10.48 -11.23 5.91
CA ARG A 137 11.44 -12.28 5.53
C ARG A 137 12.72 -11.69 4.96
N GLY A 138 12.61 -10.70 4.07
CA GLY A 138 13.76 -10.02 3.49
C GLY A 138 14.42 -9.04 4.45
N GLY A 139 13.67 -8.05 4.94
CA GLY A 139 14.16 -6.99 5.81
C GLY A 139 14.55 -7.48 7.20
N ILE A 140 13.60 -8.02 7.97
CA ILE A 140 13.83 -8.40 9.37
C ILE A 140 14.66 -9.68 9.48
N MET A 141 14.30 -10.75 8.77
CA MET A 141 14.92 -12.08 8.86
C MET A 141 16.12 -12.27 7.93
N ARG A 142 16.37 -11.37 6.97
CA ARG A 142 17.50 -11.39 6.04
C ARG A 142 17.59 -12.66 5.18
N ILE A 143 16.44 -13.20 4.79
CA ILE A 143 16.35 -14.30 3.82
C ILE A 143 16.69 -13.76 2.43
N GLU A 144 17.65 -14.40 1.74
CA GLU A 144 18.19 -13.91 0.47
C GLU A 144 17.14 -13.84 -0.65
N GLN A 145 16.35 -14.91 -0.81
CA GLN A 145 15.21 -14.96 -1.71
C GLN A 145 13.96 -15.13 -0.83
N PRO A 146 13.34 -14.04 -0.35
CA PRO A 146 12.25 -14.13 0.61
C PRO A 146 10.89 -14.33 -0.07
N PHE A 147 10.80 -14.12 -1.38
CA PHE A 147 9.53 -14.00 -2.09
C PHE A 147 8.96 -15.36 -2.46
N HIS A 148 7.67 -15.52 -2.21
CA HIS A 148 6.92 -16.66 -2.71
C HIS A 148 6.39 -16.40 -4.12
N GLU A 149 6.30 -17.47 -4.90
CA GLU A 149 5.84 -17.43 -6.30
C GLU A 149 4.39 -16.92 -6.51
N ILE A 150 3.59 -16.84 -5.44
CA ILE A 150 2.20 -16.35 -5.47
C ILE A 150 2.16 -14.83 -5.37
N GLY A 151 3.24 -14.21 -4.89
CA GLY A 151 3.33 -12.75 -4.72
C GLY A 151 2.95 -12.00 -5.99
N GLN A 152 2.40 -10.80 -5.80
CA GLN A 152 2.13 -9.86 -6.88
C GLN A 152 2.99 -8.63 -6.68
N ILE A 153 3.96 -8.43 -7.57
CA ILE A 153 4.80 -7.24 -7.55
C ILE A 153 4.15 -6.09 -8.31
N PHE A 154 4.52 -4.85 -7.95
CA PHE A 154 4.01 -3.64 -8.57
C PHE A 154 4.55 -3.44 -9.99
N SER A 155 3.77 -2.77 -10.85
CA SER A 155 3.99 -2.69 -12.31
C SER A 155 5.27 -1.95 -12.74
N SER A 156 5.93 -1.21 -11.83
CA SER A 156 7.22 -0.58 -12.07
C SER A 156 8.43 -1.47 -11.74
N ALA A 157 8.25 -2.63 -11.10
CA ALA A 157 9.36 -3.43 -10.58
C ALA A 157 10.30 -4.01 -11.65
N GLU A 158 9.79 -4.39 -12.82
CA GLU A 158 10.63 -4.87 -13.93
C GLU A 158 11.63 -3.79 -14.38
N ARG A 159 11.21 -2.52 -14.40
CA ARG A 159 12.10 -1.39 -14.72
C ARG A 159 13.16 -1.13 -13.65
N MET A 160 12.97 -1.68 -12.45
CA MET A 160 13.92 -1.62 -11.33
C MET A 160 14.89 -2.82 -11.34
N GLY A 161 14.83 -3.70 -12.35
CA GLY A 161 15.73 -4.85 -12.46
C GLY A 161 15.36 -6.02 -11.55
N PHE A 162 14.12 -6.06 -11.04
CA PHE A 162 13.65 -7.14 -10.19
C PHE A 162 13.53 -8.47 -10.96
N ASP A 163 13.91 -9.58 -10.34
CA ASP A 163 13.79 -10.91 -10.94
C ASP A 163 12.32 -11.37 -10.97
N MET A 164 11.66 -11.12 -12.10
CA MET A 164 10.27 -11.51 -12.33
C MET A 164 10.07 -13.02 -12.44
N THR A 165 11.14 -13.82 -12.61
CA THR A 165 11.04 -15.29 -12.78
C THR A 165 10.63 -16.02 -11.52
N ILE A 166 10.69 -15.34 -10.36
CA ILE A 166 10.21 -15.83 -9.07
C ILE A 166 8.70 -16.06 -9.10
N PHE A 167 7.94 -15.21 -9.81
CA PHE A 167 6.48 -15.20 -9.75
C PHE A 167 5.88 -16.12 -10.81
N ARG A 168 4.83 -16.84 -10.42
CA ARG A 168 4.04 -17.65 -11.35
C ARG A 168 3.41 -16.77 -12.43
N THR A 169 3.38 -17.32 -13.64
CA THR A 169 2.77 -16.67 -14.82
C THR A 169 1.34 -17.11 -15.05
N ASP A 170 0.93 -18.24 -14.48
CA ASP A 170 -0.45 -18.68 -14.45
C ASP A 170 -1.21 -18.05 -13.28
N GLU A 171 -2.55 -18.06 -13.36
CA GLU A 171 -3.41 -17.44 -12.36
C GLU A 171 -3.61 -18.40 -11.18
N PRO A 172 -3.07 -18.09 -9.98
CA PRO A 172 -3.26 -18.95 -8.81
C PRO A 172 -4.71 -18.92 -8.36
N SER A 173 -5.21 -20.07 -7.88
CA SER A 173 -6.55 -20.14 -7.32
C SER A 173 -6.67 -19.30 -6.05
N PHE A 174 -7.89 -18.85 -5.74
CA PHE A 174 -8.13 -18.07 -4.54
C PHE A 174 -7.72 -18.83 -3.25
N ASP A 175 -7.89 -20.15 -3.22
CA ASP A 175 -7.48 -20.98 -2.09
C ASP A 175 -5.95 -21.04 -1.92
N GLU A 176 -5.18 -21.12 -3.02
CA GLU A 176 -3.72 -21.01 -2.98
C GLU A 176 -3.27 -19.64 -2.44
N ILE A 177 -3.92 -18.56 -2.90
CA ILE A 177 -3.63 -17.19 -2.42
C ILE A 177 -3.89 -17.09 -0.92
N MET A 178 -5.04 -17.59 -0.46
CA MET A 178 -5.42 -17.54 0.96
C MET A 178 -4.50 -18.42 1.83
N ALA A 179 -4.05 -19.56 1.33
CA ALA A 179 -3.09 -20.41 2.04
C ALA A 179 -1.74 -19.68 2.23
N ALA A 180 -1.20 -19.09 1.16
CA ALA A 180 0.05 -18.33 1.23
C ALA A 180 -0.08 -17.10 2.16
N ARG A 181 -1.21 -16.40 2.12
CA ARG A 181 -1.46 -15.27 3.00
C ARG A 181 -1.59 -15.70 4.47
N ALA A 182 -2.32 -16.77 4.76
CA ALA A 182 -2.46 -17.28 6.13
C ALA A 182 -1.10 -17.68 6.73
N GLU A 183 -0.23 -18.31 5.93
CA GLU A 183 1.14 -18.65 6.35
C GLU A 183 1.94 -17.39 6.73
N ARG A 184 1.90 -16.34 5.90
CA ARG A 184 2.58 -15.06 6.14
C ARG A 184 2.01 -14.34 7.36
N GLN A 185 0.69 -14.35 7.51
CA GLN A 185 0.03 -13.75 8.68
C GLN A 185 0.43 -14.46 9.98
N GLN A 186 0.58 -15.79 9.94
CA GLN A 186 1.08 -16.53 11.09
C GLN A 186 2.53 -16.16 11.41
N MET A 187 3.41 -16.01 10.40
CA MET A 187 4.79 -15.58 10.62
C MET A 187 4.88 -14.20 11.31
N VAL A 188 4.06 -13.23 10.89
CA VAL A 188 4.00 -11.91 11.55
C VAL A 188 3.49 -12.05 12.98
N THR A 189 2.45 -12.86 13.20
CA THR A 189 1.88 -13.12 14.52
C THR A 189 2.92 -13.73 15.47
N ASP A 190 3.66 -14.73 15.01
CA ASP A 190 4.70 -15.41 15.78
C ASP A 190 5.86 -14.47 16.08
N PHE A 191 6.30 -13.67 15.10
CA PHE A 191 7.33 -12.66 15.29
C PHE A 191 6.93 -11.64 16.36
N LEU A 192 5.71 -11.11 16.28
CA LEU A 192 5.21 -10.13 17.24
C LEU A 192 5.00 -10.72 18.63
N ALA A 193 4.73 -12.02 18.78
CA ALA A 193 4.55 -12.65 20.09
C ALA A 193 5.80 -12.47 20.97
N ASP A 194 7.00 -12.60 20.39
CA ASP A 194 8.26 -12.59 21.13
C ASP A 194 9.07 -11.28 20.98
N VAL A 195 8.58 -10.32 20.18
CA VAL A 195 9.33 -9.08 19.90
C VAL A 195 9.55 -8.23 21.16
N THR A 196 10.76 -7.67 21.29
CA THR A 196 11.15 -6.79 22.39
C THR A 196 11.46 -5.38 21.88
N PRO A 197 11.42 -4.34 22.74
CA PRO A 197 11.80 -2.98 22.34
C PRO A 197 13.23 -2.89 21.80
N GLU A 198 14.17 -3.68 22.34
CA GLU A 198 15.56 -3.71 21.88
C GLU A 198 15.66 -4.26 20.46
N LEU A 199 14.93 -5.33 20.16
CA LEU A 199 14.87 -5.90 18.80
C LEU A 199 14.23 -4.90 17.82
N LEU A 200 13.15 -4.23 18.22
CA LEU A 200 12.50 -3.21 17.38
C LEU A 200 13.42 -2.06 17.01
N ALA A 201 14.39 -1.71 17.87
CA ALA A 201 15.34 -0.63 17.63
C ALA A 201 16.52 -1.04 16.74
N GLU A 202 16.70 -2.32 16.41
CA GLU A 202 17.81 -2.76 15.58
C GLU A 202 17.65 -2.30 14.12
N GLU A 203 18.73 -1.83 13.52
CA GLU A 203 18.78 -1.40 12.13
C GLU A 203 18.75 -2.59 11.14
N ARG A 204 18.14 -2.36 9.97
CA ARG A 204 18.03 -3.26 8.83
C ARG A 204 18.32 -2.50 7.54
N ASP A 205 18.60 -3.25 6.48
CA ASP A 205 18.67 -2.70 5.13
C ASP A 205 17.28 -2.63 4.53
N ASN A 206 16.99 -1.58 3.75
CA ASN A 206 15.76 -1.48 3.00
C ASN A 206 15.70 -2.63 1.95
N PRO A 207 14.67 -3.50 1.98
CA PRO A 207 14.57 -4.64 1.07
C PRO A 207 14.40 -4.24 -0.40
N TRP A 208 13.97 -3.02 -0.68
CA TRP A 208 13.74 -2.50 -2.03
C TRP A 208 14.87 -1.64 -2.57
N ASP A 209 15.72 -1.10 -1.68
CA ASP A 209 16.84 -0.23 -2.05
C ASP A 209 17.98 -0.40 -1.04
N ARG A 210 18.73 -1.50 -1.17
CA ARG A 210 19.81 -1.87 -0.24
C ARG A 210 20.99 -0.91 -0.27
N ASP A 211 21.17 -0.20 -1.38
CA ASP A 211 22.25 0.77 -1.56
C ASP A 211 21.80 2.21 -1.27
N GLY A 212 20.54 2.39 -0.84
CA GLY A 212 19.96 3.69 -0.51
C GLY A 212 20.37 4.21 0.86
N ASP A 213 20.13 5.51 1.08
CA ASP A 213 20.52 6.20 2.33
C ASP A 213 19.60 5.90 3.52
N TRP A 214 18.45 5.25 3.31
CA TRP A 214 17.48 4.94 4.36
C TRP A 214 17.65 3.51 4.89
N HIS A 215 18.06 3.41 6.15
CA HIS A 215 18.17 2.16 6.89
C HIS A 215 17.05 2.07 7.95
N PRO A 216 15.97 1.31 7.70
CA PRO A 216 14.87 1.17 8.64
C PRO A 216 15.27 0.39 9.88
N SER A 217 14.66 0.68 11.03
CA SER A 217 14.68 -0.24 12.17
C SER A 217 13.76 -1.45 11.91
N VAL A 218 13.91 -2.52 12.69
CA VAL A 218 12.96 -3.64 12.70
C VAL A 218 11.53 -3.15 12.97
N GLY A 219 11.38 -2.18 13.88
CA GLY A 219 10.10 -1.54 14.14
C GLY A 219 9.53 -0.79 12.94
N ASP A 220 10.38 -0.10 12.17
CA ASP A 220 9.96 0.54 10.92
C ASP A 220 9.46 -0.50 9.92
N CYS A 221 10.19 -1.62 9.75
CA CYS A 221 9.75 -2.71 8.87
C CYS A 221 8.36 -3.26 9.25
N VAL A 222 8.07 -3.43 10.55
CA VAL A 222 6.74 -3.86 11.00
C VAL A 222 5.68 -2.79 10.73
N ARG A 223 5.99 -1.51 10.99
CA ARG A 223 5.07 -0.41 10.72
C ARG A 223 4.75 -0.30 9.24
N VAL A 224 5.72 -0.51 8.35
CA VAL A 224 5.46 -0.58 6.91
C VAL A 224 4.50 -1.72 6.57
N ILE A 225 4.66 -2.92 7.16
CA ILE A 225 3.68 -4.01 6.96
C ILE A 225 2.27 -3.57 7.39
N LEU A 226 2.12 -2.95 8.56
CA LEU A 226 0.82 -2.49 9.05
C LEU A 226 0.22 -1.40 8.15
N GLU A 227 1.05 -0.45 7.72
CA GLU A 227 0.65 0.64 6.84
C GLU A 227 0.15 0.12 5.49
N GLU A 228 0.87 -0.83 4.90
CA GLU A 228 0.50 -1.51 3.66
C GLU A 228 -0.82 -2.29 3.82
N GLU A 229 -1.01 -3.00 4.94
CA GLU A 229 -2.27 -3.70 5.21
C GLU A 229 -3.46 -2.73 5.21
N TRP A 230 -3.34 -1.54 5.82
CA TRP A 230 -4.42 -0.56 5.85
C TRP A 230 -4.62 0.18 4.51
N ALA A 231 -3.53 0.54 3.83
CA ALA A 231 -3.59 1.20 2.53
C ALA A 231 -4.28 0.29 1.50
N HIS A 232 -3.85 -0.97 1.40
CA HIS A 232 -4.42 -1.92 0.45
C HIS A 232 -5.82 -2.39 0.82
N LEU A 233 -6.16 -2.45 2.11
CA LEU A 233 -7.55 -2.69 2.54
C LEU A 233 -8.47 -1.57 2.01
N ARG A 234 -8.04 -0.31 2.16
CA ARG A 234 -8.78 0.86 1.68
C ARG A 234 -8.94 0.84 0.17
N TYR A 235 -7.90 0.52 -0.59
CA TYR A 235 -7.99 0.39 -2.06
C TYR A 235 -8.95 -0.72 -2.47
N ALA A 236 -8.83 -1.91 -1.88
CA ALA A 236 -9.71 -3.03 -2.18
C ALA A 236 -11.18 -2.69 -1.89
N GLN A 237 -11.47 -2.04 -0.75
CA GLN A 237 -12.84 -1.65 -0.41
C GLN A 237 -13.40 -0.54 -1.30
N ARG A 238 -12.57 0.44 -1.67
CA ARG A 238 -12.93 1.49 -2.66
C ARG A 238 -13.37 0.85 -3.96
N ASP A 239 -12.58 -0.09 -4.49
CA ASP A 239 -12.83 -0.69 -5.80
C ASP A 239 -14.02 -1.66 -5.75
N LEU A 240 -14.11 -2.48 -4.70
CA LEU A 240 -15.27 -3.36 -4.49
C LEU A 240 -16.58 -2.59 -4.34
N ALA A 241 -16.55 -1.38 -3.78
CA ALA A 241 -17.75 -0.54 -3.67
C ALA A 241 -18.24 -0.01 -5.02
N LEU A 242 -17.38 0.08 -6.04
CA LEU A 242 -17.75 0.47 -7.41
C LEU A 242 -18.25 -0.71 -8.25
N LEU A 243 -17.92 -1.94 -7.85
CA LEU A 243 -18.31 -3.18 -8.54
C LEU A 243 -19.62 -3.79 -8.02
N ARG A 244 -20.12 -3.31 -6.87
CA ARG A 244 -21.39 -3.73 -6.24
C ARG A 244 -22.56 -2.88 -6.74
#